data_AF-A0A946IYT6-F1
#
_entry.id   AF-A0A946IYT6-F1
#
_cell.length_a   1.000
_cell.length_b   1.000
_cell.length_c   1.000
_cell.angle_alpha   90.00
_cell.angle_beta   90.00
_cell.angle_gamma   90.00
#
_symmetry.space_group_name_H-M   'P 1'
#
loop_
_entity.id
_entity.type
_entity.pdbx_description
1 polymer ?
#
loop_
_entity_poly.entity_id
_entity_poly.type
_entity_poly.pdbx_seq_one_letter_code
_entity_poly.pdbx_strand_id
1 'polypeptide(L)'
;MSTDNGTTPIPFLPPEEYFLSPTIEPEIQEDKAEEEKGCNKPYEWAQVDPEGNVYPCCQISRRYSVGNLNDLTFEEIWDSEKFTEFREGLTNGNPNRWCAVCNVYNGKRF
;
A
#
# COMPACT_ATOMS: atom_id res chain seq x y z
N MET A 1 -26.02 43.48 3.73
CA MET A 1 -25.96 42.01 3.61
C MET A 1 -24.60 41.69 2.99
N SER A 2 -23.60 41.44 3.83
CA SER A 2 -22.26 41.04 3.37
C SER A 2 -22.25 39.54 3.17
N THR A 3 -22.02 39.09 1.94
CA THR A 3 -21.77 37.68 1.65
C THR A 3 -20.28 37.41 1.89
N ASP A 4 -20.01 36.80 3.02
CA ASP A 4 -18.69 36.27 3.39
C ASP A 4 -18.44 34.99 2.57
N ASN A 5 -17.70 35.11 1.46
CA ASN A 5 -17.22 33.95 0.70
C ASN A 5 -15.94 33.45 1.37
N GLY A 6 -16.11 32.77 2.51
CA GLY A 6 -15.04 32.14 3.28
C GLY A 6 -14.29 31.10 2.46
N THR A 7 -13.25 31.53 1.75
CA THR A 7 -12.18 30.65 1.27
C THR A 7 -11.10 30.71 2.33
N THR A 8 -11.13 29.80 3.30
CA THR A 8 -10.01 29.65 4.22
C THR A 8 -8.80 29.25 3.37
N PRO A 9 -7.73 30.06 3.31
CA PRO A 9 -6.60 29.75 2.44
C PRO A 9 -5.94 28.45 2.91
N ILE A 10 -5.60 27.59 1.96
CA ILE A 10 -4.81 26.37 2.22
C ILE A 10 -3.51 26.84 2.91
N PRO A 11 -3.26 26.45 4.17
CA PRO A 11 -2.24 27.09 5.01
C PRO A 11 -0.80 26.86 4.54
N PHE A 12 -0.60 25.98 3.56
CA PHE A 12 0.68 25.74 2.93
C PHE A 12 0.46 25.39 1.45
N LEU A 13 0.64 26.38 0.57
CA LEU A 13 0.93 26.11 -0.83
C LEU A 13 2.43 25.85 -0.94
N PRO A 14 2.87 24.71 -1.51
CA PRO A 14 4.29 24.49 -1.76
C PRO A 14 4.80 25.57 -2.74
N PRO A 15 6.10 25.92 -2.69
CA PRO A 15 6.70 26.90 -3.61
C PRO A 15 6.41 26.53 -5.08
N GLU A 16 6.24 27.51 -5.97
CA GLU A 16 5.97 27.25 -7.39
C GLU A 16 7.02 26.33 -8.04
N GLU A 17 8.26 26.45 -7.58
CA GLU A 17 9.40 25.64 -8.01
C GLU A 17 9.23 24.14 -7.71
N TYR A 18 8.38 23.77 -6.74
CA TYR A 18 8.04 22.38 -6.44
C TYR A 18 7.30 21.71 -7.61
N PHE A 19 6.62 22.48 -8.45
CA PHE A 19 5.93 22.01 -9.65
C PHE A 19 6.81 22.10 -10.90
N LEU A 20 7.98 22.75 -10.83
CA LEU A 20 8.97 22.84 -11.89
C LEU A 20 9.98 21.69 -11.84
N SER A 21 9.53 20.48 -11.50
CA SER A 21 10.37 19.30 -11.69
C SER A 21 10.74 19.20 -13.18
N PRO A 22 12.02 19.00 -13.53
CA PRO A 22 12.36 18.67 -14.91
C PRO A 22 11.51 17.46 -15.31
N THR A 23 10.88 17.55 -16.48
CA THR A 23 10.23 16.41 -17.12
C THR A 23 11.32 15.43 -17.49
N ILE A 24 11.72 14.57 -16.55
CA ILE A 24 12.52 13.41 -16.87
C ILE A 24 11.54 12.45 -17.52
N GLU A 25 11.53 12.43 -18.85
CA GLU A 25 10.91 11.34 -19.58
C GLU A 25 11.65 10.07 -19.16
N PRO A 26 11.02 9.14 -18.43
CA PRO A 26 11.70 7.91 -18.07
C PRO A 26 11.98 7.17 -19.38
N GLU A 27 13.25 6.87 -19.65
CA GLU A 27 13.62 5.94 -20.70
C GLU A 27 13.24 4.54 -20.20
N ILE A 28 12.01 4.12 -20.53
CA ILE A 28 11.48 2.82 -20.11
C ILE A 28 12.17 1.75 -20.95
N GLN A 29 13.25 1.19 -20.43
CA GLN A 29 13.84 -0.02 -20.99
C GLN A 29 12.96 -1.21 -20.60
N GLU A 30 12.27 -1.79 -21.58
CA GLU A 30 11.47 -3.00 -21.41
C GLU A 30 12.40 -4.21 -21.20
N ASP A 31 12.94 -4.34 -19.99
CA ASP A 31 13.49 -5.62 -19.56
C ASP A 31 12.32 -6.60 -19.43
N LYS A 32 12.25 -7.57 -20.36
CA LYS A 32 11.39 -8.74 -20.25
C LYS A 32 11.94 -9.66 -19.15
N ALA A 33 11.90 -9.18 -17.90
CA ALA A 33 11.93 -10.07 -16.77
C ALA A 33 10.70 -10.96 -16.90
N GLU A 34 10.91 -12.28 -16.99
CA GLU A 34 9.81 -13.24 -16.80
C GLU A 34 9.11 -12.85 -15.50
N GLU A 35 7.88 -12.32 -15.61
CA GLU A 35 7.11 -11.87 -14.45
C GLU A 35 6.95 -13.07 -13.52
N GLU A 36 7.73 -13.11 -12.45
CA GLU A 36 7.41 -13.94 -11.30
C GLU A 36 5.99 -13.56 -10.88
N LYS A 37 5.05 -14.46 -11.15
CA LYS A 37 3.65 -14.33 -10.75
C LYS A 37 3.59 -14.36 -9.23
N GLY A 38 3.78 -13.20 -8.60
CA GLY A 38 3.83 -13.07 -7.16
C GLY A 38 3.67 -11.61 -6.74
N CYS A 39 2.82 -11.36 -5.74
CA CYS A 39 2.71 -10.05 -5.12
C CYS A 39 3.69 -10.00 -3.94
N ASN A 40 4.79 -9.26 -4.10
CA ASN A 40 5.81 -9.08 -3.06
C ASN A 40 5.42 -8.06 -1.98
N LYS A 41 4.33 -7.31 -2.20
CA LYS A 41 3.86 -6.22 -1.33
C LYS A 41 3.90 -6.60 0.17
N PRO A 42 3.33 -7.72 0.62
CA PRO A 42 3.28 -8.02 2.06
C PRO A 42 4.63 -8.32 2.73
N TYR A 43 5.71 -8.43 1.96
CA TYR A 43 7.07 -8.60 2.44
C TYR A 43 7.82 -7.27 2.59
N GLU A 44 7.39 -6.22 1.89
CA GLU A 44 8.11 -4.94 1.82
C GLU A 44 7.46 -3.84 2.67
N TRP A 45 6.20 -4.01 3.07
CA TRP A 45 5.48 -2.97 3.80
C TRP A 45 4.31 -3.54 4.61
N ALA A 46 3.86 -2.70 5.54
CA ALA A 46 2.58 -2.83 6.22
C ALA A 46 1.90 -1.47 6.26
N GLN A 47 0.57 -1.48 6.35
CA GLN A 47 -0.21 -0.27 6.63
C GLN A 47 -0.76 -0.33 8.05
N VAL A 48 -0.76 0.81 8.74
CA VAL A 48 -1.34 0.95 10.08
C VAL A 48 -2.48 1.95 10.02
N ASP A 49 -3.64 1.64 10.60
CA ASP A 49 -4.75 2.59 10.75
C ASP A 49 -4.69 3.37 12.09
N PRO A 50 -5.48 4.44 12.26
CA PRO A 50 -5.47 5.24 13.49
C PRO A 50 -5.81 4.45 14.77
N GLU A 51 -6.53 3.34 14.62
CA GLU A 51 -6.89 2.43 15.71
C GLU A 51 -5.77 1.42 16.03
N GLY A 52 -4.62 1.51 15.35
CA GLY A 52 -3.44 0.69 15.56
C GLY A 52 -3.46 -0.66 14.83
N ASN A 53 -4.49 -0.96 14.03
CA ASN A 53 -4.55 -2.21 13.28
C ASN A 53 -3.50 -2.23 12.16
N VAL A 54 -2.79 -3.33 12.03
CA VAL A 54 -1.77 -3.56 11.01
C VAL A 54 -2.36 -4.40 9.88
N TYR A 55 -2.15 -3.98 8.64
CA TYR A 55 -2.61 -4.63 7.41
C TYR A 55 -1.43 -4.98 6.51
N PRO A 56 -1.48 -6.11 5.78
CA PRO A 56 -0.36 -6.58 4.98
C PRO A 56 -0.29 -5.91 3.58
N CYS A 57 -1.29 -5.11 3.18
CA CYS A 57 -1.33 -4.40 1.90
C CYS A 57 -2.44 -3.31 1.87
N CYS A 58 -2.23 -2.20 1.16
CA CYS A 58 -3.19 -1.09 1.04
C CYS A 58 -4.45 -1.49 0.28
N GLN A 59 -4.33 -2.42 -0.66
CA GLN A 59 -5.45 -2.87 -1.47
C GLN A 59 -6.48 -3.61 -0.60
N ILE A 60 -6.06 -4.13 0.55
CA ILE A 60 -6.92 -4.86 1.49
C ILE A 60 -7.00 -4.17 2.86
N SER A 61 -6.61 -2.90 2.90
CA SER A 61 -6.79 -2.02 4.04
C SER A 61 -8.21 -2.12 4.60
N ARG A 62 -8.33 -2.18 5.92
CA ARG A 62 -9.61 -2.31 6.66
C ARG A 62 -10.41 -3.58 6.39
N ARG A 63 -9.86 -4.57 5.66
CA ARG A 63 -10.53 -5.85 5.36
C ARG A 63 -9.87 -7.07 6.00
N TYR A 64 -8.58 -6.99 6.30
CA TYR A 64 -7.82 -8.10 6.87
C TYR A 64 -6.67 -7.58 7.74
N SER A 65 -6.96 -7.30 9.01
CA SER A 65 -5.92 -6.96 9.99
C SER A 65 -5.13 -8.21 10.36
N VAL A 66 -3.81 -8.10 10.46
CA VAL A 66 -2.89 -9.15 10.94
C VAL A 66 -2.49 -8.98 12.40
N GLY A 67 -2.81 -7.83 13.02
CA GLY A 67 -2.51 -7.55 14.43
C GLY A 67 -2.89 -6.11 14.81
N ASN A 68 -2.66 -5.73 16.07
CA ASN A 68 -2.88 -4.37 16.55
C ASN A 68 -1.70 -3.90 17.43
N LEU A 69 -1.17 -2.71 17.15
CA LEU A 69 -0.01 -2.13 17.84
C LEU A 69 -0.29 -1.69 19.29
N ASN A 70 -1.55 -1.64 19.71
CA ASN A 70 -1.91 -1.41 21.11
C ASN A 70 -1.70 -2.67 21.96
N ASP A 71 -1.64 -3.85 21.34
CA ASP A 71 -1.55 -5.14 22.02
C ASP A 71 -0.17 -5.81 21.84
N LEU A 72 0.46 -5.63 20.68
CA LEU A 72 1.71 -6.29 20.29
C LEU A 72 2.70 -5.28 19.69
N THR A 73 3.99 -5.57 19.81
CA THR A 73 5.02 -4.83 19.07
C THR A 73 4.91 -5.09 17.56
N PHE A 74 5.47 -4.18 16.76
CA PHE A 74 5.48 -4.39 15.31
C PHE A 74 6.21 -5.68 14.91
N GLU A 75 7.31 -6.01 15.56
CA GLU A 75 8.08 -7.25 15.31
C GLU A 75 7.23 -8.49 15.58
N GLU A 76 6.53 -8.55 16.73
CA GLU A 76 5.63 -9.66 17.06
C GLU A 76 4.49 -9.82 16.05
N ILE A 77 3.96 -8.71 15.51
CA ILE A 77 2.93 -8.76 14.45
C ILE A 77 3.55 -9.21 13.13
N TRP A 78 4.71 -8.67 12.79
CA TRP A 78 5.42 -8.94 11.54
C TRP A 78 5.81 -10.41 11.41
N ASP A 79 6.24 -11.02 12.52
CA ASP A 79 6.64 -12.43 12.63
C ASP A 79 5.49 -13.34 13.10
N SER A 80 4.28 -12.80 13.26
CA SER A 80 3.12 -13.60 13.66
C SER A 80 2.80 -14.69 12.65
N GLU A 81 2.24 -15.80 13.15
CA GLU A 81 1.74 -16.91 12.32
C GLU A 81 0.74 -16.38 11.28
N LYS A 82 -0.17 -15.49 11.67
CA LYS A 82 -1.19 -14.91 10.79
C LYS A 82 -0.63 -14.11 9.62
N PHE A 83 0.43 -13.33 9.83
CA PHE A 83 1.08 -12.58 8.75
C PHE A 83 1.94 -13.52 7.89
N THR A 84 2.62 -14.48 8.52
CA THR A 84 3.40 -15.52 7.83
C THR A 84 2.53 -16.35 6.89
N GLU A 85 1.41 -16.88 7.36
CA GLU A 85 0.43 -17.62 6.55
C GLU A 85 -0.11 -16.79 5.38
N PHE A 86 -0.35 -15.49 5.61
CA PHE A 86 -0.80 -14.59 4.56
C PHE A 86 0.24 -14.45 3.43
N ARG A 87 1.52 -14.32 3.81
CA ARG A 87 2.65 -14.25 2.89
C ARG A 87 2.83 -15.58 2.14
N GLU A 88 2.89 -16.69 2.85
CA GLU A 88 3.03 -18.03 2.28
C GLU A 88 1.92 -18.38 1.28
N GLY A 89 0.68 -17.96 1.56
CA GLY A 89 -0.47 -18.11 0.66
C GLY A 89 -0.22 -17.51 -0.74
N LEU A 90 0.52 -16.41 -0.83
CA LEU A 90 0.85 -15.79 -2.11
C LEU A 90 1.87 -16.61 -2.90
N THR A 91 2.87 -17.19 -2.21
CA THR A 91 3.95 -17.98 -2.81
C THR A 91 3.51 -19.39 -3.19
N ASN A 92 2.65 -20.02 -2.39
CA ASN A 92 2.20 -21.40 -2.61
C ASN A 92 0.97 -21.52 -3.52
N GLY A 93 0.47 -20.41 -4.07
CA GLY A 93 -0.69 -20.38 -4.96
C GLY A 93 -2.05 -20.53 -4.26
N ASN A 94 -2.09 -20.40 -2.93
CA ASN A 94 -3.31 -20.34 -2.13
C ASN A 94 -3.49 -18.94 -1.49
N PRO A 95 -3.66 -17.88 -2.29
CA PRO A 95 -3.69 -16.52 -1.77
C PRO A 95 -4.95 -16.30 -0.93
N ASN A 96 -4.87 -15.35 0.00
CA ASN A 96 -6.06 -14.84 0.67
C ASN A 96 -7.11 -14.41 -0.37
N ARG A 97 -8.41 -14.61 -0.08
CA ARG A 97 -9.51 -14.28 -1.01
C ARG A 97 -9.45 -12.87 -1.60
N TRP A 98 -8.92 -11.90 -0.85
CA TRP A 98 -8.79 -10.52 -1.33
C TRP A 98 -7.65 -10.35 -2.33
N CYS A 99 -6.57 -11.11 -2.17
CA CYS A 99 -5.47 -11.17 -3.12
C CYS A 99 -5.90 -11.90 -4.40
N ALA A 100 -6.71 -12.96 -4.29
CA ALA A 100 -7.24 -13.71 -5.44
C ALA A 100 -8.00 -12.83 -6.45
N VAL A 101 -8.64 -11.74 -5.98
CA VAL A 101 -9.37 -10.78 -6.82
C VAL A 101 -8.60 -9.48 -7.08
N CYS A 102 -7.36 -9.36 -6.59
CA CYS A 102 -6.56 -8.15 -6.70
C CYS A 102 -5.93 -8.04 -8.09
N ASN A 103 -6.05 -6.87 -8.73
CA ASN A 103 -5.44 -6.58 -10.03
C ASN A 103 -3.90 -6.51 -9.98
N VAL A 104 -3.33 -6.12 -8.83
CA VAL A 104 -1.87 -6.12 -8.61
C VAL A 104 -1.34 -7.55 -8.57
N TYR A 105 -2.01 -8.45 -7.86
CA TYR A 105 -1.61 -9.87 -7.80
C TYR A 105 -1.85 -10.60 -9.13
N ASN A 106 -2.93 -10.29 -9.85
CA ASN A 106 -3.29 -10.92 -11.12
C ASN A 106 -2.65 -10.26 -12.36
N GLY A 107 -1.65 -9.40 -12.21
CA GLY A 107 -0.85 -8.89 -13.33
C GLY A 107 -1.58 -7.95 -14.30
N LYS A 108 -2.49 -7.09 -13.83
CA LYS A 108 -3.02 -5.98 -14.64
C LYS A 108 -2.40 -4.66 -14.19
N ARG A 109 -1.27 -4.29 -14.79
CA ARG A 109 -0.81 -2.89 -14.81
C ARG A 109 -1.79 -2.06 -15.65
N PHE A 110 -2.15 -0.87 -15.16
CA PHE A 110 -2.78 0.19 -15.96
C PHE A 110 -1.70 0.93 -16.75
#